data_AF-A0A7C5D3Z4-F1
#
_entry.id   AF-A0A7C5D3Z4-F1
#
_cell.length_a   1.000
_cell.length_b   1.000
_cell.length_c   1.000
_cell.angle_alpha   90.00
_cell.angle_beta   90.00
_cell.angle_gamma   90.00
#
_symmetry.space_group_name_H-M   'P 1'
#
loop_
_entity.id
_entity.type
_entity.pdbx_description
1 polymer ?
#
loop_
_entity_poly.entity_id
_entity_poly.type
_entity_poly.pdbx_seq_one_letter_code
_entity_poly.pdbx_strand_id
1 'polypeptide(L)'
;MRPREKETFFVRIPCVTLREETEWVETVETGWNTLVGCDPERMVRAALEAHPGIESVWPYGDGQAAEKIVSAIICDAVQRS
;
A
#
# COMPACT_ATOMS: atom_id res chain seq x y z
N MET A 1 -17.39 -2.29 -3.93
CA MET A 1 -16.47 -1.98 -2.83
C MET A 1 -15.28 -1.24 -3.43
N ARG A 2 -14.96 -0.02 -2.99
CA ARG A 2 -13.77 0.71 -3.49
C ARG A 2 -12.56 0.27 -2.66
N PRO A 3 -11.46 -0.18 -3.30
CA PRO A 3 -10.28 -0.65 -2.58
C PRO A 3 -9.62 0.47 -1.75
N ARG A 4 -9.07 0.12 -0.58
CA ARG A 4 -8.30 1.05 0.27
C ARG A 4 -6.89 1.27 -0.29
N GLU A 5 -6.18 2.29 0.21
CA GLU A 5 -4.85 2.74 -0.26
C GLU A 5 -3.86 1.61 -0.58
N LYS A 6 -3.75 0.62 0.32
CA LYS A 6 -2.87 -0.54 0.11
C LYS A 6 -3.40 -1.54 -0.92
N GLU A 7 -4.71 -1.72 -1.00
CA GLU A 7 -5.34 -2.61 -1.99
C GLU A 7 -5.17 -2.06 -3.40
N THR A 8 -5.26 -0.73 -3.59
CA THR A 8 -5.01 -0.07 -4.89
C THR A 8 -3.59 -0.30 -5.38
N PHE A 9 -2.60 -0.29 -4.48
CA PHE A 9 -1.21 -0.64 -4.80
C PHE A 9 -1.09 -2.09 -5.32
N PHE A 10 -1.72 -3.05 -4.65
CA PHE A 10 -1.69 -4.46 -5.07
C PHE A 10 -2.31 -4.70 -6.45
N VAL A 11 -3.37 -3.96 -6.79
CA VAL A 11 -4.03 -4.05 -8.10
C VAL A 11 -3.45 -3.10 -9.15
N ARG A 12 -2.32 -2.43 -8.84
CA ARG A 12 -1.61 -1.50 -9.73
C ARG A 12 -2.47 -0.34 -10.24
N ILE A 13 -3.33 0.22 -9.38
CA ILE A 13 -4.14 1.40 -9.67
C ILE A 13 -3.60 2.59 -8.86
N PRO A 14 -3.26 3.73 -9.49
CA PRO A 14 -2.87 4.94 -8.77
C PRO A 14 -3.98 5.43 -7.84
N CYS A 15 -3.59 5.90 -6.65
CA CYS A 15 -4.51 6.36 -5.62
C CYS A 15 -4.33 7.87 -5.35
N VAL A 16 -5.45 8.56 -5.08
CA VAL A 16 -5.45 9.94 -4.58
C VAL A 16 -6.16 9.96 -3.24
N THR A 17 -5.46 10.37 -2.20
CA THR A 17 -5.92 10.28 -0.81
C THR A 17 -6.29 11.67 -0.28
N LEU A 18 -7.54 11.81 0.16
CA LEU A 18 -8.10 13.05 0.73
C LEU A 18 -7.77 13.21 2.23
N ARG A 19 -6.54 12.88 2.62
CA ARG A 19 -5.99 13.01 3.98
C ARG A 19 -4.65 13.73 3.87
N GLU A 20 -4.24 14.35 4.96
CA GLU A 20 -2.92 14.98 5.08
C GLU A 20 -1.81 13.95 5.37
N GLU A 21 -2.18 12.81 5.95
CA GLU A 21 -1.24 11.79 6.42
C GLU A 21 -1.72 10.38 6.02
N THR A 22 -0.76 9.45 5.90
CA THR A 22 -1.01 8.03 5.63
C THR A 22 -0.04 7.15 6.42
N GLU A 23 -0.52 5.97 6.77
CA GLU A 23 0.25 4.89 7.38
C GLU A 23 1.08 4.12 6.33
N TRP A 24 0.92 4.40 5.03
CA TRP A 24 1.54 3.72 3.90
C TRP A 24 2.48 4.64 3.12
N VAL A 25 3.48 5.20 3.81
CA VAL A 25 4.42 6.20 3.27
C VAL A 25 5.10 5.71 1.99
N GLU A 26 5.42 4.43 1.91
CA GLU A 26 6.10 3.82 0.77
C GLU A 26 5.26 3.96 -0.50
N THR A 27 3.93 3.93 -0.41
CA THR A 27 3.04 4.11 -1.59
C THR A 27 3.10 5.53 -2.14
N VAL A 28 3.37 6.51 -1.28
CA VAL A 28 3.54 7.91 -1.69
C VAL A 28 4.93 8.13 -2.28
N GLU A 29 5.97 7.63 -1.60
CA GLU A 29 7.36 7.75 -2.06
C GLU A 29 7.59 7.09 -3.43
N THR A 30 6.87 6.00 -3.71
CA THR A 30 6.97 5.27 -4.97
C THR A 30 6.02 5.78 -6.06
N GLY A 31 5.21 6.81 -5.77
CA GLY A 31 4.30 7.45 -6.73
C GLY A 31 3.00 6.68 -7.00
N TRP A 32 2.67 5.66 -6.20
CA TRP A 32 1.41 4.92 -6.32
C TRP A 32 0.24 5.62 -5.61
N ASN A 33 0.52 6.53 -4.67
CA ASN A 33 -0.47 7.29 -3.93
C ASN A 33 -0.07 8.77 -3.83
N THR A 34 -1.04 9.67 -3.95
CA THR A 34 -0.83 11.11 -3.78
C THR A 34 -1.75 11.64 -2.69
N LEU A 35 -1.18 12.24 -1.64
CA LEU A 35 -1.93 12.94 -0.60
C LEU A 35 -2.30 14.34 -1.08
N VAL A 36 -3.59 14.69 -1.07
CA VAL A 36 -4.09 16.00 -1.50
C VAL A 36 -4.81 16.77 -0.40
N GLY A 37 -5.06 16.13 0.75
CA GLY A 37 -5.80 16.74 1.84
C GLY A 37 -7.18 17.20 1.38
N CYS A 38 -7.54 18.44 1.75
CA CYS A 38 -8.82 19.07 1.41
C CYS A 38 -8.72 20.20 0.38
N ASP A 39 -7.61 20.29 -0.37
CA ASP A 39 -7.41 21.32 -1.40
C ASP A 39 -8.02 20.88 -2.75
N PRO A 40 -9.10 21.53 -3.24
CA PRO A 40 -9.77 21.13 -4.48
C PRO A 40 -8.88 21.23 -5.72
N GLU A 41 -7.95 22.20 -5.78
CA GLU A 41 -7.06 22.35 -6.92
C GLU A 41 -6.07 21.20 -6.98
N ARG A 42 -5.51 20.81 -5.82
CA ARG A 42 -4.62 19.65 -5.70
C ARG A 42 -5.35 18.35 -6.01
N MET A 43 -6.61 18.20 -5.57
CA MET A 43 -7.44 17.04 -5.90
C MET A 43 -7.60 16.86 -7.40
N VAL A 44 -7.98 17.93 -8.11
CA VAL A 44 -8.19 17.89 -9.56
C VAL A 44 -6.88 17.61 -10.29
N ARG A 45 -5.80 18.30 -9.90
CA ARG A 45 -4.48 18.09 -10.51
C ARG A 45 -4.01 16.65 -10.34
N ALA A 46 -4.04 16.12 -9.12
CA ALA A 46 -3.60 14.77 -8.84
C ALA A 46 -4.45 13.71 -9.58
N ALA A 47 -5.75 13.95 -9.75
CA ALA A 47 -6.62 13.05 -10.50
C ALA A 47 -6.30 13.04 -12.02
N LEU A 48 -5.94 14.19 -12.60
CA LEU A 48 -5.60 14.31 -14.02
C LEU A 48 -4.18 13.79 -14.33
N GLU A 49 -3.26 13.96 -13.39
CA GLU A 49 -1.85 13.58 -13.53
C GLU A 49 -1.56 12.17 -12.99
N ALA A 50 -2.55 11.48 -12.43
CA ALA A 50 -2.40 10.15 -11.85
C ALA A 50 -1.83 9.14 -12.86
N HIS A 51 -0.65 8.61 -12.56
CA HIS A 51 0.01 7.57 -13.35
C HIS A 51 0.55 6.47 -12.43
N PRO A 52 0.80 5.25 -12.95
CA PRO A 52 1.43 4.19 -12.18
C PRO A 52 2.78 4.64 -11.58
N GLY A 53 3.03 4.20 -10.36
CA GLY A 53 4.29 4.45 -9.66
C GLY A 53 5.42 3.54 -10.13
N ILE A 54 6.54 3.57 -9.42
CA ILE A 54 7.73 2.76 -9.71
C ILE A 54 7.42 1.28 -9.36
N GLU A 55 7.49 0.39 -10.36
CA GLU A 55 7.15 -1.04 -10.18
C GLU A 55 8.19 -1.83 -9.39
N SER A 56 9.46 -1.40 -9.38
CA SER A 56 10.55 -2.17 -8.76
C SER A 56 10.52 -2.20 -7.23
N VAL A 57 9.61 -1.47 -6.60
CA VAL A 57 9.49 -1.36 -5.15
C VAL A 57 8.25 -2.13 -4.70
N TRP A 58 8.46 -3.27 -4.03
CA TRP A 58 7.38 -4.15 -3.57
C TRP A 58 7.55 -4.53 -2.08
N PRO A 59 7.25 -3.61 -1.15
CA PRO A 59 7.62 -3.77 0.27
C PRO A 59 6.73 -4.77 1.02
N TYR A 60 5.60 -5.19 0.44
CA TYR A 60 4.57 -5.97 1.15
C TYR A 60 4.69 -7.49 0.99
N GLY A 61 5.76 -7.97 0.36
CA GLY A 61 6.07 -9.39 0.24
C GLY A 61 5.33 -10.11 -0.88
N ASP A 62 5.45 -11.43 -0.87
CA ASP A 62 5.11 -12.37 -1.95
C ASP A 62 3.73 -13.03 -1.79
N GLY A 63 2.93 -12.58 -0.82
CA GLY A 63 1.64 -13.19 -0.50
C GLY A 63 1.71 -14.45 0.36
N GLN A 64 2.90 -14.90 0.77
CA GLN A 64 3.09 -16.12 1.58
C GLN A 64 3.12 -15.86 3.09
N ALA A 65 2.52 -14.75 3.54
CA ALA A 65 2.56 -14.36 4.95
C ALA A 65 1.88 -15.41 5.84
N ALA A 66 0.78 -16.01 5.37
CA ALA A 66 0.04 -17.01 6.12
C ALA A 66 0.88 -18.28 6.37
N GLU A 67 1.53 -18.85 5.34
CA GLU A 67 2.36 -20.04 5.51
C GLU A 67 3.55 -19.76 6.44
N LYS A 68 4.18 -18.59 6.31
CA LYS A 68 5.31 -18.17 7.15
C LYS A 68 4.90 -18.05 8.63
N ILE A 69 3.74 -17.45 8.90
CA ILE A 69 3.21 -17.30 10.28
C ILE A 69 2.87 -18.67 10.89
N VAL A 70 2.15 -19.53 10.16
CA VAL A 70 1.81 -20.87 10.65
C VAL A 70 3.06 -21.68 10.96
N SER A 71 4.05 -21.64 10.06
CA SER A 71 5.33 -22.33 10.25
C SER A 71 6.07 -21.83 11.50
N ALA A 72 6.08 -20.52 11.75
CA ALA A 72 6.73 -19.93 12.92
C ALA A 72 6.05 -20.35 14.23
N ILE A 73 4.71 -20.37 14.28
CA ILE A 73 3.96 -20.79 15.47
C ILE A 73 4.19 -22.27 15.78
N ILE A 74 4.17 -23.14 14.77
CA ILE A 74 4.44 -24.58 14.95
C ILE A 74 5.87 -24.80 15.43
N CYS A 75 6.84 -24.09 14.85
CA CYS A 75 8.24 -24.20 15.25
C CYS A 75 8.45 -23.77 16.72
N ASP A 76 7.87 -22.64 17.15
CA ASP A 76 7.93 -22.17 18.54
C ASP A 76 7.29 -23.17 19.52
N ALA A 77 6.15 -23.76 19.15
CA ALA A 77 5.48 -24.77 19.99
C ALA A 77 6.34 -26.04 20.18
N VAL A 78 7.06 -26.47 19.13
CA VAL A 78 7.98 -27.62 19.19
C VAL A 78 9.22 -27.31 20.01
N GLN A 79 9.74 -26.07 19.97
CA GLN A 79 10.92 -25.66 20.74
C GLN A 79 10.67 -25.47 22.24
N ARG A 80 9.40 -25.28 22.65
CA ARG A 80 9.00 -25.10 24.05
C ARG A 80 8.53 -26.40 24.74
N SER A 81 8.51 -27.51 24.02
CA SER A 81 8.17 -28.85 24.53
C SER A 81 9.43 -29.66 24.79
#